data_AF-A0A517SHZ1-F1
#
_entry.id   AF-A0A517SHZ1-F1
#
_cell.length_a   1.000
_cell.length_b   1.000
_cell.length_c   1.000
_cell.angle_alpha   90.00
_cell.angle_beta   90.00
_cell.angle_gamma   90.00
#
_symmetry.space_group_name_H-M   'P 1'
#
loop_
_entity.id
_entity.type
_entity.pdbx_description
1 polymer ?
#
loop_
_entity_poly.entity_id
_entity_poly.type
_entity_poly.pdbx_seq_one_letter_code
_entity_poly.pdbx_strand_id
1 'polypeptide(L)'
;MIDRIGPPSPTRPDRDFAPLPMRRFPWPVVGFTLLYLAPAIVVAIRTGNGEFLFYIAVMAVLLSVMIVVHRRVQLSGWALWGLSVWGLLHMAGGLLPVPESWPINGTKRVLYSWWLIPERLKYDHVVHAFGFGVTTLVCWEGLRSIIASFTGQRVRPSLGMLTLAAAAGMGFGALNEVIEFVATLLVPETNVGGYINTGWDLVSNLAGCAIAVVAIRLFDRGVPAESPH
;
A
#
# COMPACT_ATOMS: atom_id res chain seq x y z
N MET A 1 21.83 30.58 -49.73
CA MET A 1 22.06 29.60 -48.66
C MET A 1 20.73 29.43 -47.94
N ILE A 2 19.85 28.59 -48.48
CA ILE A 2 18.51 28.31 -47.94
C ILE A 2 18.46 26.80 -47.82
N ASP A 3 18.65 26.30 -46.59
CA ASP A 3 18.52 24.88 -46.31
C ASP A 3 17.04 24.48 -46.39
N ARG A 4 16.79 23.51 -47.28
CA ARG A 4 15.49 22.86 -47.43
C ARG A 4 15.27 21.96 -46.22
N ILE A 5 14.28 22.31 -45.41
CA ILE A 5 13.67 21.44 -44.42
C ILE A 5 13.10 20.24 -45.18
N GLY A 6 13.72 19.07 -45.00
CA GLY A 6 13.20 17.81 -45.53
C GLY A 6 11.84 17.46 -44.89
N PRO A 7 11.01 16.64 -45.56
CA PRO A 7 9.71 16.27 -45.03
C PRO A 7 9.86 15.51 -43.69
N PRO A 8 8.89 15.63 -42.78
CA PRO A 8 8.89 14.90 -41.51
C PRO A 8 8.98 13.39 -41.76
N SER A 9 9.82 12.73 -40.97
CA SER A 9 10.00 11.27 -41.03
C SER A 9 8.66 10.55 -40.80
N PRO A 10 8.43 9.39 -41.46
CA PRO A 10 7.20 8.65 -41.32
C PRO A 10 7.00 8.23 -39.87
N THR A 11 5.79 8.49 -39.39
CA THR A 11 5.22 8.12 -38.10
C THR A 11 5.68 6.75 -37.63
N ARG A 12 6.11 6.66 -36.36
CA ARG A 12 6.36 5.39 -35.66
C ARG A 12 5.19 4.45 -35.92
N PRO A 13 5.42 3.17 -36.26
CA PRO A 13 4.34 2.21 -36.39
C PRO A 13 3.62 2.14 -35.04
N ASP A 14 2.28 2.24 -35.09
CA ASP A 14 1.41 1.85 -33.99
C ASP A 14 1.86 0.48 -33.52
N ARG A 15 2.58 0.46 -32.39
CA ARG A 15 2.88 -0.78 -31.71
C ARG A 15 1.59 -1.18 -31.05
N ASP A 16 0.84 -2.05 -31.72
CA ASP A 16 -0.16 -2.88 -31.07
C ASP A 16 0.55 -3.61 -29.93
N PHE A 17 0.45 -3.02 -28.73
CA PHE A 17 0.89 -3.63 -27.50
C PHE A 17 -0.04 -4.81 -27.28
N ALA A 18 0.33 -5.97 -27.82
CA ALA A 18 -0.32 -7.22 -27.47
C ALA A 18 -0.36 -7.28 -25.93
N PRO A 19 -1.55 -7.29 -25.31
CA PRO A 19 -1.65 -7.21 -23.86
C PRO A 19 -0.88 -8.40 -23.28
N LEU A 20 0.03 -8.12 -22.35
CA LEU A 20 0.72 -9.18 -21.61
C LEU A 20 -0.35 -10.13 -21.05
N PRO A 21 -0.17 -11.45 -21.19
CA PRO A 21 -1.18 -12.42 -20.78
C PRO A 21 -1.61 -12.13 -19.35
N MET A 22 -2.91 -11.90 -19.15
CA MET A 22 -3.43 -11.52 -17.84
C MET A 22 -3.06 -12.59 -16.82
N ARG A 23 -2.41 -12.19 -15.73
CA ARG A 23 -2.24 -13.07 -14.58
C ARG A 23 -3.61 -13.60 -14.16
N ARG A 24 -3.67 -14.90 -13.82
CA ARG A 24 -4.90 -15.53 -13.32
C ARG A 24 -5.45 -14.71 -12.15
N PHE A 25 -6.77 -14.55 -12.12
CA PHE A 25 -7.44 -13.82 -11.07
C PHE A 25 -7.10 -14.42 -9.69
N PRO A 26 -6.73 -13.59 -8.68
CA PRO A 26 -6.14 -14.05 -7.43
C PRO A 26 -7.20 -14.57 -6.44
N TRP A 27 -7.96 -15.60 -6.82
CA TRP A 27 -9.04 -16.19 -6.01
C TRP A 27 -8.64 -16.54 -4.56
N PRO A 28 -7.44 -17.09 -4.28
CA PRO A 28 -7.03 -17.36 -2.90
C PRO A 28 -6.93 -16.10 -2.04
N VAL A 29 -6.42 -14.99 -2.61
CA VAL A 29 -6.33 -13.70 -1.90
C VAL A 29 -7.72 -13.18 -1.62
N VAL A 30 -8.61 -13.21 -2.62
CA VAL A 30 -10.00 -12.75 -2.45
C VAL A 30 -10.72 -13.56 -1.37
N GLY A 31 -10.61 -14.90 -1.40
CA GLY A 31 -11.18 -15.76 -0.38
C GLY A 31 -10.66 -15.43 1.02
N PHE A 32 -9.35 -15.22 1.16
CA PHE A 32 -8.73 -14.80 2.42
C PHE A 32 -9.22 -13.43 2.89
N THR A 33 -9.34 -12.44 1.99
CA THR A 33 -9.87 -11.12 2.32
C THR A 33 -11.30 -11.19 2.82
N LEU A 34 -12.16 -11.92 2.11
CA LEU A 34 -13.57 -12.09 2.50
C LEU A 34 -13.72 -12.82 3.83
N LEU A 35 -12.84 -13.77 4.12
CA LEU A 35 -12.87 -14.56 5.36
C LEU A 35 -12.75 -13.69 6.61
N TYR A 36 -11.93 -12.63 6.59
CA TYR A 36 -11.84 -11.72 7.74
C TYR A 36 -12.79 -10.53 7.64
N LEU A 37 -13.08 -10.04 6.43
CA LEU A 37 -13.89 -8.84 6.24
C LEU A 37 -15.36 -9.10 6.55
N ALA A 38 -15.91 -10.26 6.17
CA ALA A 38 -17.32 -10.56 6.41
C ALA A 38 -17.65 -10.66 7.92
N PRO A 39 -16.88 -11.39 8.76
CA PRO A 39 -17.09 -11.36 10.21
C PRO A 39 -16.89 -9.97 10.80
N ALA A 40 -15.90 -9.21 10.35
CA ALA A 40 -15.63 -7.85 10.84
C ALA A 40 -16.84 -6.92 10.62
N ILE A 41 -17.46 -6.97 9.42
CA ILE A 41 -18.69 -6.24 9.11
C ILE A 41 -19.83 -6.64 10.05
N VAL A 42 -20.05 -7.94 10.25
CA VAL A 42 -21.12 -8.43 11.12
C VAL A 42 -20.93 -7.97 12.57
N VAL A 43 -19.70 -8.04 13.09
CA VAL A 43 -19.37 -7.58 14.45
C VAL A 43 -19.59 -6.07 14.58
N ALA A 44 -19.15 -5.28 13.59
CA ALA A 44 -19.29 -3.82 13.62
C ALA A 44 -20.75 -3.36 13.66
N ILE A 45 -21.60 -3.99 12.83
CA ILE A 45 -23.04 -3.70 12.79
C ILE A 45 -23.68 -4.09 14.12
N ARG A 46 -23.37 -5.28 14.66
CA ARG A 46 -23.97 -5.77 15.91
C ARG A 46 -23.56 -4.97 17.14
N THR A 47 -22.36 -4.41 17.15
CA THR A 47 -21.84 -3.59 18.26
C THR A 47 -22.21 -2.11 18.12
N GLY A 48 -22.82 -1.70 17.00
CA GLY A 48 -23.15 -0.29 16.74
C GLY A 48 -21.91 0.61 16.62
N ASN A 49 -20.75 0.02 16.30
CA ASN A 49 -19.47 0.74 16.25
C ASN A 49 -19.37 1.57 14.95
N GLY A 50 -19.92 2.78 14.98
CA GLY A 50 -19.94 3.71 13.85
C GLY A 50 -18.56 4.08 13.32
N GLU A 51 -17.57 4.23 14.21
CA GLU A 51 -16.16 4.45 13.84
C GLU A 51 -15.64 3.30 12.98
N PHE A 52 -15.92 2.06 13.39
CA PHE A 52 -15.46 0.89 12.63
C PHE A 52 -16.21 0.71 11.31
N LEU A 53 -17.49 1.07 11.24
CA LEU A 53 -18.24 1.11 9.97
C LEU A 53 -17.64 2.12 8.98
N PHE A 54 -17.18 3.28 9.47
CA PHE A 54 -16.45 4.25 8.65
C PHE A 54 -15.17 3.63 8.07
N TYR A 55 -14.36 2.95 8.89
CA TYR A 55 -13.15 2.28 8.41
C TYR A 55 -13.43 1.15 7.41
N ILE A 56 -14.50 0.37 7.59
CA ILE A 56 -14.95 -0.62 6.60
C ILE A 56 -15.28 0.05 5.26
N ALA A 57 -15.94 1.21 5.29
CA ALA A 57 -16.27 1.95 4.07
C ALA A 57 -14.99 2.43 3.35
N VAL A 58 -14.02 2.97 4.10
CA VAL A 58 -12.70 3.33 3.54
C VAL A 58 -12.02 2.11 2.94
N MET A 59 -12.03 0.96 3.62
CA MET A 59 -11.50 -0.29 3.09
C MET A 59 -12.17 -0.70 1.79
N ALA A 60 -13.50 -0.64 1.67
CA ALA A 60 -14.22 -0.97 0.44
C ALA A 60 -13.79 -0.08 -0.75
N VAL A 61 -13.56 1.21 -0.50
CA VAL A 61 -13.02 2.15 -1.49
C VAL A 61 -11.59 1.74 -1.88
N LEU A 62 -10.71 1.49 -0.92
CA LEU A 62 -9.33 1.10 -1.18
C LEU A 62 -9.24 -0.23 -1.96
N LEU A 63 -10.05 -1.24 -1.60
CA LEU A 63 -10.16 -2.49 -2.35
C LEU A 63 -10.56 -2.23 -3.81
N SER A 64 -11.55 -1.36 -4.03
CA SER A 64 -12.02 -1.01 -5.37
C SER A 64 -10.92 -0.35 -6.20
N VAL A 65 -10.18 0.59 -5.60
CA VAL A 65 -9.01 1.22 -6.23
C VAL A 65 -7.94 0.16 -6.55
N MET A 66 -7.65 -0.75 -5.61
CA MET A 66 -6.64 -1.80 -5.82
C MET A 66 -7.05 -2.82 -6.89
N ILE A 67 -8.34 -3.11 -7.08
CA ILE A 67 -8.83 -3.93 -8.20
C ILE A 67 -8.50 -3.22 -9.52
N VAL A 68 -8.76 -1.92 -9.63
CA VAL A 68 -8.45 -1.13 -10.83
C VAL A 68 -6.95 -1.09 -11.09
N VAL A 69 -6.14 -0.81 -10.06
CA VAL A 69 -4.68 -0.81 -10.17
C VAL A 69 -4.16 -2.17 -10.59
N HIS A 70 -4.62 -3.27 -9.99
CA HIS A 70 -4.20 -4.61 -10.34
C HIS A 70 -4.52 -4.95 -11.80
N ARG A 71 -5.70 -4.56 -12.31
CA ARG A 71 -6.06 -4.77 -13.72
C ARG A 71 -5.15 -4.03 -14.70
N ARG A 72 -4.54 -2.91 -14.29
CA ARG A 72 -3.65 -2.09 -15.13
C ARG A 72 -2.18 -2.49 -14.99
N VAL A 73 -1.74 -2.70 -13.76
CA VAL A 73 -0.32 -2.92 -13.40
C VAL A 73 0.05 -4.40 -13.40
N GLN A 74 -0.93 -5.29 -13.24
CA GLN A 74 -0.73 -6.73 -13.00
C GLN A 74 0.17 -7.00 -11.78
N LEU A 75 -0.22 -6.44 -10.64
CA LEU A 75 0.51 -6.57 -9.37
C LEU A 75 0.92 -8.02 -9.06
N SER A 76 2.08 -8.18 -8.43
CA SER A 76 2.60 -9.49 -8.04
C SER A 76 1.73 -10.14 -6.97
N GLY A 77 1.88 -11.46 -6.81
CA GLY A 77 1.19 -12.19 -5.76
C GLY A 77 1.62 -11.72 -4.37
N TRP A 78 2.89 -11.34 -4.23
CA TRP A 78 3.44 -10.79 -2.99
C TRP A 78 2.80 -9.45 -2.62
N ALA A 79 2.62 -8.55 -3.58
CA ALA A 79 1.93 -7.29 -3.36
C ALA A 79 0.47 -7.51 -2.95
N LEU A 80 -0.25 -8.40 -3.65
CA LEU A 80 -1.65 -8.69 -3.35
C LEU A 80 -1.86 -9.34 -1.98
N TRP A 81 -1.02 -10.33 -1.62
CA TRP A 81 -1.05 -10.93 -0.29
C TRP A 81 -0.66 -9.93 0.78
N GLY A 82 0.36 -9.10 0.54
CA GLY A 82 0.77 -8.02 1.43
C GLY A 82 -0.37 -7.05 1.73
N LEU A 83 -1.07 -6.57 0.69
CA LEU A 83 -2.23 -5.69 0.82
C LEU A 83 -3.36 -6.36 1.60
N SER A 84 -3.64 -7.64 1.33
CA SER A 84 -4.71 -8.35 2.04
C SER A 84 -4.37 -8.62 3.52
N VAL A 85 -3.11 -8.94 3.83
CA VAL A 85 -2.64 -9.09 5.21
C VAL A 85 -2.66 -7.75 5.92
N TRP A 86 -2.30 -6.67 5.24
CA TRP A 86 -2.38 -5.33 5.80
C TRP A 86 -3.82 -4.97 6.18
N GLY A 87 -4.78 -5.24 5.30
CA GLY A 87 -6.21 -5.09 5.60
C GLY A 87 -6.66 -5.93 6.80
N LEU A 88 -6.19 -7.18 6.93
CA LEU A 88 -6.47 -8.01 8.11
C LEU A 88 -5.96 -7.36 9.39
N LEU A 89 -4.71 -6.87 9.38
CA LEU A 89 -4.11 -6.20 10.54
C LEU A 89 -4.89 -4.95 10.93
N HIS A 90 -5.42 -4.19 9.96
CA HIS A 90 -6.31 -3.06 10.25
C HIS A 90 -7.62 -3.49 10.93
N MET A 91 -8.28 -4.54 10.40
CA MET A 91 -9.52 -5.04 11.00
C MET A 91 -9.28 -5.59 12.41
N ALA A 92 -8.18 -6.33 12.61
CA ALA A 92 -7.78 -6.83 13.91
C ALA A 92 -7.46 -5.69 14.88
N GLY A 93 -6.71 -4.68 14.42
CA GLY A 93 -6.33 -3.48 15.16
C GLY A 93 -7.51 -2.77 15.81
N GLY A 94 -8.59 -2.58 15.05
CA GLY A 94 -9.78 -1.85 15.51
C GLY A 94 -10.82 -2.69 16.25
N LEU A 95 -10.81 -4.02 16.11
CA LEU A 95 -11.85 -4.90 16.69
C LEU A 95 -11.38 -5.73 17.87
N LEU A 96 -10.13 -6.21 17.86
CA LEU A 96 -9.70 -7.18 18.86
C LEU A 96 -9.36 -6.47 20.18
N PRO A 97 -10.07 -6.78 21.27
CA PRO A 97 -9.76 -6.22 22.57
C PRO A 97 -8.44 -6.78 23.11
N VAL A 98 -7.76 -5.99 23.95
CA VAL A 98 -6.53 -6.43 24.62
C VAL A 98 -6.73 -6.62 26.13
N PRO A 99 -6.06 -7.61 26.76
CA PRO A 99 -6.18 -7.89 28.20
C PRO A 99 -5.91 -6.66 29.06
N GLU A 100 -6.56 -6.53 30.22
CA GLU A 100 -6.41 -5.39 31.14
C GLU A 100 -4.97 -5.12 31.59
N SER A 101 -4.18 -6.19 31.71
CA SER A 101 -2.77 -6.11 32.11
C SER A 101 -1.85 -5.52 31.05
N TRP A 102 -2.30 -5.40 29.80
CA TRP A 102 -1.46 -4.89 28.71
C TRP A 102 -1.44 -3.36 28.72
N PRO A 103 -0.28 -2.72 28.50
CA PRO A 103 -0.17 -1.27 28.42
C PRO A 103 -0.86 -0.76 27.15
N ILE A 104 -1.67 0.29 27.28
CA ILE A 104 -2.38 0.90 26.15
C ILE A 104 -2.20 2.42 26.07
N ASN A 105 -2.40 2.99 24.89
CA ASN A 105 -2.58 4.41 24.64
C ASN A 105 -4.07 4.76 24.54
N GLY A 106 -4.50 5.83 25.21
CA GLY A 106 -5.88 6.29 25.22
C GLY A 106 -6.79 5.45 26.10
N THR A 107 -8.09 5.48 25.81
CA THR A 107 -9.13 4.87 26.65
C THR A 107 -9.67 3.56 26.09
N LYS A 108 -9.69 3.39 24.76
CA LYS A 108 -10.21 2.14 24.16
C LYS A 108 -9.14 1.05 24.21
N ARG A 109 -9.51 -0.13 24.72
CA ARG A 109 -8.62 -1.28 24.87
C ARG A 109 -8.66 -2.21 23.65
N VAL A 110 -8.22 -1.73 22.50
CA VAL A 110 -8.09 -2.54 21.27
C VAL A 110 -6.63 -2.69 20.86
N LEU A 111 -6.34 -3.59 19.92
CA LEU A 111 -4.97 -3.85 19.44
C LEU A 111 -4.26 -2.57 18.99
N TYR A 112 -4.95 -1.63 18.33
CA TYR A 112 -4.33 -0.35 17.94
C TYR A 112 -3.79 0.47 19.11
N SER A 113 -4.42 0.36 20.27
CA SER A 113 -4.00 1.06 21.47
C SER A 113 -2.84 0.35 22.16
N TRP A 114 -2.51 -0.88 21.82
CA TRP A 114 -1.51 -1.67 22.52
C TRP A 114 -0.08 -1.17 22.31
N TRP A 115 0.62 -0.92 23.41
CA TRP A 115 2.07 -0.73 23.44
C TRP A 115 2.81 -2.08 23.49
N LEU A 116 3.48 -2.43 22.39
CA LEU A 116 4.44 -3.54 22.35
C LEU A 116 5.67 -3.22 23.22
N ILE A 117 6.12 -1.97 23.13
CA ILE A 117 7.12 -1.39 24.02
C ILE A 117 6.49 -0.13 24.61
N PRO A 118 6.27 -0.06 25.95
CA PRO A 118 5.62 1.07 26.60
C PRO A 118 6.16 2.42 26.11
N GLU A 119 5.25 3.29 25.67
CA GLU A 119 5.52 4.67 25.23
C GLU A 119 6.51 4.81 24.06
N ARG A 120 6.85 3.73 23.36
CA ARG A 120 7.83 3.73 22.26
C ARG A 120 7.34 3.05 20.99
N LEU A 121 6.67 1.91 21.12
CA LEU A 121 6.24 1.12 19.97
C LEU A 121 4.83 0.60 20.17
N LYS A 122 3.88 1.10 19.38
CA LYS A 122 2.51 0.56 19.31
C LYS A 122 2.42 -0.57 18.28
N TYR A 123 1.40 -1.41 18.42
CA TYR A 123 0.95 -2.29 17.34
C TYR A 123 0.74 -1.50 16.04
N ASP A 124 0.12 -0.33 16.15
CA ASP A 124 -0.15 0.62 15.08
C ASP A 124 1.09 0.95 14.24
N HIS A 125 2.19 1.31 14.92
CA HIS A 125 3.47 1.61 14.30
C HIS A 125 4.03 0.44 13.46
N VAL A 126 3.76 -0.81 13.86
CA VAL A 126 4.18 -2.00 13.11
C VAL A 126 3.31 -2.19 11.88
N VAL A 127 1.99 -1.96 12.02
CA VAL A 127 1.04 -2.02 10.89
C VAL A 127 1.38 -0.96 9.84
N HIS A 128 1.73 0.26 10.27
CA HIS A 128 2.22 1.32 9.41
C HIS A 128 3.49 0.93 8.65
N ALA A 129 4.52 0.47 9.37
CA ALA A 129 5.77 0.04 8.72
C ALA A 129 5.53 -1.09 7.69
N PHE A 130 4.72 -2.09 8.03
CA PHE A 130 4.37 -3.16 7.10
C PHE A 130 3.60 -2.63 5.89
N GLY A 131 2.54 -1.85 6.14
CA GLY A 131 1.64 -1.33 5.13
C GLY A 131 2.30 -0.43 4.11
N PHE A 132 3.12 0.53 4.56
CA PHE A 132 3.80 1.45 3.64
C PHE A 132 5.04 0.81 2.99
N GLY A 133 5.61 -0.24 3.59
CA GLY A 133 6.52 -1.14 2.88
C GLY A 133 5.84 -1.84 1.70
N VAL A 134 4.65 -2.42 1.91
CA VAL A 134 3.85 -3.03 0.83
C VAL A 134 3.43 -1.98 -0.21
N THR A 135 3.03 -0.78 0.23
CA THR A 135 2.67 0.33 -0.67
C THR A 135 3.86 0.76 -1.52
N THR A 136 5.07 0.79 -0.96
CA THR A 136 6.30 1.05 -1.71
C THR A 136 6.54 -0.01 -2.78
N LEU A 137 6.30 -1.30 -2.48
CA LEU A 137 6.35 -2.37 -3.47
C LEU A 137 5.31 -2.17 -4.59
N VAL A 138 4.07 -1.81 -4.25
CA VAL A 138 3.02 -1.50 -5.22
C VAL A 138 3.43 -0.33 -6.11
N CYS A 139 4.01 0.73 -5.53
CA CYS A 139 4.52 1.89 -6.28
C CYS A 139 5.68 1.50 -7.22
N TRP A 140 6.60 0.64 -6.76
CA TRP A 140 7.68 0.10 -7.61
C TRP A 140 7.12 -0.70 -8.79
N GLU A 141 6.16 -1.59 -8.55
CA GLU A 141 5.52 -2.38 -9.60
C GLU A 141 4.75 -1.50 -10.60
N GLY A 142 4.06 -0.47 -10.10
CA GLY A 142 3.41 0.55 -10.91
C GLY A 142 4.40 1.31 -11.79
N LEU A 143 5.47 1.83 -11.21
CA LEU A 143 6.53 2.55 -11.94
C LEU A 143 7.15 1.66 -13.03
N ARG A 144 7.47 0.40 -12.69
CA ARG A 144 8.01 -0.58 -13.65
C ARG A 144 7.02 -0.88 -14.77
N SER A 145 5.73 -1.02 -14.46
CA SER A 145 4.67 -1.24 -15.44
C SER A 145 4.52 -0.05 -16.39
N ILE A 146 4.53 1.18 -15.86
CA ILE A 146 4.47 2.42 -16.65
C ILE A 146 5.65 2.48 -17.62
N ILE A 147 6.89 2.29 -17.15
CA ILE A 147 8.07 2.33 -18.02
C ILE A 147 8.01 1.23 -19.08
N ALA A 148 7.62 0.01 -18.70
CA ALA A 148 7.48 -1.09 -19.63
C ALA A 148 6.42 -0.80 -20.71
N SER A 149 5.33 -0.10 -20.38
CA SER A 149 4.30 0.27 -21.35
C SER A 149 4.79 1.24 -22.42
N PHE A 150 5.77 2.11 -22.11
CA PHE A 150 6.34 3.05 -23.09
C PHE A 150 7.54 2.48 -23.85
N THR A 151 8.37 1.69 -23.19
CA THR A 151 9.66 1.22 -23.74
C THR A 151 9.61 -0.20 -24.29
N GLY A 152 8.61 -1.00 -23.88
CA GLY A 152 8.56 -2.45 -24.12
C GLY A 152 9.55 -3.25 -23.28
N GLN A 153 10.34 -2.61 -22.41
CA GLN A 153 11.40 -3.26 -21.63
C GLN A 153 11.08 -3.26 -20.14
N ARG A 154 11.42 -4.34 -19.45
CA ARG A 154 11.40 -4.39 -17.99
C ARG A 154 12.66 -3.75 -17.44
N VAL A 155 12.50 -2.75 -16.58
CA VAL A 155 13.61 -2.07 -15.92
C VAL A 155 14.05 -2.77 -14.64
N ARG A 156 15.35 -2.65 -14.35
CA ARG A 156 15.94 -3.07 -13.08
C ARG A 156 15.80 -1.97 -12.02
N PRO A 157 15.72 -2.33 -10.72
CA PRO A 157 15.62 -1.35 -9.64
C PRO A 157 16.92 -0.55 -9.49
N SER A 158 16.95 0.66 -10.05
CA SER A 158 18.00 1.64 -9.78
C SER A 158 17.73 2.38 -8.47
N LEU A 159 18.76 2.93 -7.84
CA LEU A 159 18.60 3.71 -6.61
C LEU A 159 17.59 4.85 -6.80
N GLY A 160 17.69 5.61 -7.89
CA GLY A 160 16.77 6.72 -8.17
C GLY A 160 15.32 6.27 -8.30
N MET A 161 15.06 5.17 -9.00
CA MET A 161 13.69 4.65 -9.13
C MET A 161 13.13 4.12 -7.80
N LEU A 162 13.97 3.48 -6.99
CA LEU A 162 13.57 3.00 -5.67
C LEU A 162 13.31 4.17 -4.70
N THR A 163 14.11 5.23 -4.77
CA THR A 163 13.85 6.47 -4.01
C THR A 163 12.51 7.08 -4.39
N LEU A 164 12.16 7.11 -5.70
CA LEU A 164 10.85 7.58 -6.15
C LEU A 164 9.71 6.69 -5.63
N ALA A 165 9.88 5.36 -5.66
CA ALA A 165 8.88 4.44 -5.11
C ALA A 165 8.69 4.62 -3.60
N ALA A 166 9.77 4.82 -2.84
CA ALA A 166 9.71 5.09 -1.40
C ALA A 166 9.09 6.46 -1.10
N ALA A 167 9.43 7.49 -1.88
CA ALA A 167 8.81 8.81 -1.74
C ALA A 167 7.30 8.76 -2.02
N ALA A 168 6.86 7.98 -3.02
CA ALA A 168 5.45 7.72 -3.27
C ALA A 168 4.81 6.96 -2.10
N GLY A 169 5.46 5.93 -1.56
CA GLY A 169 5.03 5.21 -0.36
C GLY A 169 4.83 6.14 0.84
N MET A 170 5.77 7.04 1.09
CA MET A 170 5.68 8.09 2.12
C MET A 170 4.54 9.08 1.84
N GLY A 171 4.32 9.44 0.58
CA GLY A 171 3.20 10.29 0.17
C GLY A 171 1.84 9.66 0.45
N PHE A 172 1.69 8.35 0.20
CA PHE A 172 0.50 7.59 0.61
C PHE A 172 0.41 7.46 2.14
N GLY A 173 1.55 7.37 2.83
CA GLY A 173 1.65 7.48 4.29
C GLY A 173 1.04 8.77 4.81
N ALA A 174 1.48 9.90 4.28
CA ALA A 174 0.91 11.21 4.63
C ALA A 174 -0.58 11.32 4.28
N LEU A 175 -1.03 10.73 3.15
CA LEU A 175 -2.45 10.69 2.81
C LEU A 175 -3.26 9.87 3.82
N ASN A 176 -2.70 8.79 4.37
CA ASN A 176 -3.34 8.05 5.45
C ASN A 176 -3.52 8.93 6.69
N GLU A 177 -2.49 9.69 7.09
CA GLU A 177 -2.61 10.65 8.20
C GLU A 177 -3.69 11.71 7.95
N VAL A 178 -3.89 12.13 6.69
CA VAL A 178 -4.98 13.04 6.33
C VAL A 178 -6.35 12.39 6.52
N ILE A 179 -6.50 11.10 6.18
CA ILE A 179 -7.74 10.34 6.40
C ILE A 179 -8.01 10.20 7.90
N GLU A 180 -6.98 9.91 8.69
CA GLU A 180 -7.09 9.83 10.15
C GLU A 180 -7.44 11.18 10.77
N PHE A 181 -6.84 12.26 10.29
CA PHE A 181 -7.21 13.61 10.70
C PHE A 181 -8.68 13.89 10.41
N VAL A 182 -9.19 13.53 9.23
CA VAL A 182 -10.63 13.63 8.92
C VAL A 182 -11.47 12.78 9.88
N ALA A 183 -11.03 11.58 10.22
CA ALA A 183 -11.73 10.75 11.21
C ALA A 183 -11.81 11.45 12.59
N THR A 184 -10.74 12.12 13.04
CA THR A 184 -10.76 12.89 14.30
C THR A 184 -11.75 14.05 14.31
N LEU A 185 -12.06 14.61 13.14
CA LEU A 185 -13.05 15.69 12.99
C LEU A 185 -14.49 15.18 12.96
N LEU A 186 -14.71 13.96 12.49
CA LEU A 186 -16.04 13.39 12.24
C LEU A 186 -16.52 12.45 13.34
N VAL A 187 -15.60 11.84 14.09
CA VAL A 187 -15.89 10.84 15.12
C VAL A 187 -15.44 11.39 16.48
N PRO A 188 -16.35 11.54 17.46
CA PRO A 188 -15.97 11.91 18.82
C PRO A 188 -15.05 10.86 19.45
N GLU A 189 -14.01 11.30 20.17
CA GLU A 189 -13.07 10.44 20.90
C GLU A 189 -12.40 9.35 20.04
N THR A 190 -11.81 9.71 18.90
CA THR A 190 -10.97 8.79 18.13
C THR A 190 -9.68 8.42 18.87
N ASN A 191 -9.18 7.21 18.62
CA ASN A 191 -7.89 6.73 19.16
C ASN A 191 -6.69 6.98 18.23
N VAL A 192 -6.90 7.72 17.14
CA VAL A 192 -5.90 8.04 16.11
C VAL A 192 -5.66 9.55 16.05
N GLY A 193 -4.51 9.94 15.49
CA GLY A 193 -4.12 11.33 15.30
C GLY A 193 -3.45 12.00 16.52
N GLY A 194 -3.25 13.32 16.40
CA GLY A 194 -2.43 14.10 17.33
C GLY A 194 -0.95 14.12 16.93
N TYR A 195 -0.27 15.24 17.21
CA TYR A 195 1.07 15.53 16.67
C TYR A 195 2.09 14.40 16.91
N ILE A 196 2.13 13.85 18.14
CA ILE A 196 3.10 12.81 18.49
C ILE A 196 2.76 11.46 17.83
N ASN A 197 1.48 11.07 17.78
CA ASN A 197 1.09 9.81 17.13
C ASN A 197 1.41 9.88 15.64
N THR A 198 0.88 10.89 14.94
CA THR A 198 1.14 11.12 13.52
C THR A 198 2.64 11.22 13.21
N GLY A 199 3.43 11.86 14.09
CA GLY A 199 4.88 11.92 13.94
C GLY A 199 5.53 10.54 13.96
N TRP A 200 5.14 9.68 14.92
CA TRP A 200 5.64 8.30 15.00
C TRP A 200 5.12 7.41 13.88
N ASP A 201 3.88 7.60 13.44
CA ASP A 201 3.30 6.90 12.31
C ASP A 201 4.12 7.19 11.04
N LEU A 202 4.45 8.45 10.77
CA LEU A 202 5.32 8.83 9.65
C LEU A 202 6.75 8.25 9.77
N VAL A 203 7.30 8.16 10.99
CA VAL A 203 8.60 7.49 11.22
C VAL A 203 8.50 5.99 10.89
N SER A 204 7.42 5.35 11.30
CA SER A 204 7.14 3.95 10.96
C SER A 204 6.95 3.75 9.46
N ASN A 205 6.22 4.64 8.79
CA ASN A 205 6.04 4.63 7.34
C ASN A 205 7.41 4.68 6.65
N LEU A 206 8.30 5.56 7.12
CA LEU A 206 9.65 5.70 6.59
C LEU A 206 10.47 4.43 6.77
N ALA A 207 10.44 3.81 7.95
CA ALA A 207 11.11 2.55 8.21
C ALA A 207 10.61 1.45 7.27
N GLY A 208 9.29 1.34 7.09
CA GLY A 208 8.65 0.43 6.14
C GLY A 208 9.12 0.62 4.70
N CYS A 209 9.08 1.87 4.23
CA CYS A 209 9.52 2.24 2.87
C CYS A 209 11.01 1.90 2.65
N ALA A 210 11.87 2.19 3.63
CA ALA A 210 13.29 1.89 3.56
C ALA A 210 13.57 0.38 3.50
N ILE A 211 12.88 -0.41 4.34
CA ILE A 211 12.99 -1.88 4.31
C ILE A 211 12.53 -2.42 2.95
N ALA A 212 11.43 -1.91 2.40
CA ALA A 212 10.93 -2.32 1.10
C ALA A 212 11.93 -2.00 -0.03
N VAL A 213 12.57 -0.82 -0.02
CA VAL A 213 13.64 -0.47 -0.98
C VAL A 213 14.77 -1.49 -0.96
N VAL A 214 15.26 -1.83 0.24
CA VAL A 214 16.32 -2.84 0.40
C VAL A 214 15.86 -4.20 -0.10
N ALA A 215 14.67 -4.66 0.31
CA ALA A 215 14.12 -5.93 -0.13
C ALA A 215 13.97 -6.01 -1.65
N ILE A 216 13.38 -4.99 -2.28
CA ILE A 216 13.23 -4.93 -3.75
C ILE A 216 14.60 -5.00 -4.43
N ARG A 217 15.58 -4.23 -3.93
CA ARG A 217 16.93 -4.21 -4.50
C ARG A 217 17.62 -5.58 -4.44
N LEU A 218 17.40 -6.34 -3.36
CA LEU A 218 18.01 -7.65 -3.14
C LEU A 218 17.32 -8.77 -3.92
N PHE A 219 15.99 -8.71 -4.06
CA PHE A 219 15.19 -9.82 -4.60
C PHE A 219 14.72 -9.63 -6.05
N ASP A 220 14.68 -8.40 -6.59
CA ASP A 220 14.27 -8.16 -7.97
C ASP A 220 15.45 -8.38 -8.94
N ARG A 221 15.69 -9.66 -9.27
CA ARG A 221 16.67 -10.08 -10.28
C ARG A 221 16.09 -9.82 -11.67
N GLY A 222 16.37 -8.65 -12.25
CA GLY A 222 15.98 -8.37 -13.64
C GLY A 222 16.65 -9.35 -14.62
N VAL A 223 15.95 -9.69 -15.71
CA VAL A 223 16.49 -10.49 -16.83
C VAL A 223 17.83 -9.88 -17.29
N PRO A 224 18.89 -10.67 -17.54
CA PRO A 224 20.12 -10.17 -18.14
C PRO A 224 19.81 -9.37 -19.39
N ALA A 225 20.45 -8.21 -19.57
CA ALA A 225 20.47 -7.58 -20.88
C ALA A 225 21.17 -8.57 -21.81
N GLU A 226 20.46 -9.11 -22.81
CA GLU A 226 21.13 -9.79 -23.89
C GLU A 226 22.13 -8.80 -24.49
N SER A 227 23.40 -9.22 -24.52
CA SER A 227 24.47 -8.48 -25.16
C SER A 227 24.09 -8.25 -26.63
N PRO A 228 24.14 -7.01 -27.15
CA PRO A 228 23.99 -6.79 -28.57
C PRO A 228 25.17 -7.48 -29.27
N HIS A 229 24.88 -8.54 -30.02
CA HIS A 229 25.77 -9.07 -31.05
C HIS A 229 25.65 -8.22 -32.31
#